data_AF-A0A7V9KEK2-F1
#
_entry.id   AF-A0A7V9KEK2-F1
#
_cell.length_a   1.000
_cell.length_b   1.000
_cell.length_c   1.000
_cell.angle_alpha   90.00
_cell.angle_beta   90.00
_cell.angle_gamma   90.00
#
_symmetry.space_group_name_H-M   'P 1'
#
loop_
_entity.id
_entity.type
_entity.pdbx_description
1 polymer ?
#
loop_
_entity_poly.entity_id
_entity_poly.type
_entity_poly.pdbx_seq_one_letter_code
_entity_poly.pdbx_strand_id
1 'polypeptide(L)'
;MATLVDLAVGPVEPTALLTESGLSESKLTAAVSRLEDAGALDVLPSGQIVEARDSPDVRTAVADAVVIEEQRRTFDRSRLEMMRGYAETRECRRSFLLSYFGEPYEAPCGSCDNCDDGLSDAPPLGIPFAVGSRVAHGQWGVGVIQRYDEETVAVLFDDVGYKTLALDIVVERALLTQI
;
A
#
# COMPACT_ATOMS: atom_id res chain seq x y z
N MET A 1 5.13 -25.82 25.88
CA MET A 1 5.12 -24.67 24.97
C MET A 1 5.71 -23.51 25.75
N ALA A 2 7.03 -23.42 25.78
CA ALA A 2 7.72 -22.27 26.35
C ALA A 2 7.48 -21.10 25.40
N THR A 3 6.88 -20.04 25.92
CA THR A 3 6.72 -18.77 25.24
C THR A 3 8.12 -18.21 24.94
N LEU A 4 8.35 -17.77 23.70
CA LEU A 4 9.53 -16.99 23.27
C LEU A 4 9.82 -15.75 24.15
N VAL A 5 8.90 -15.42 25.05
CA VAL A 5 8.94 -14.38 26.08
C VAL A 5 10.01 -14.61 27.15
N ASP A 6 10.49 -15.85 27.33
CA ASP A 6 11.55 -16.16 28.30
C ASP A 6 12.99 -16.10 27.71
N LEU A 7 13.13 -15.89 26.41
CA LEU A 7 14.44 -15.71 25.79
C LEU A 7 14.89 -14.26 25.90
N ALA A 8 15.64 -14.06 26.98
CA ALA A 8 16.59 -12.99 27.23
C ALA A 8 16.01 -11.62 27.59
N VAL A 9 16.37 -11.21 28.81
CA VAL A 9 16.41 -9.81 29.27
C VAL A 9 17.54 -9.05 28.53
N GLY A 10 17.73 -9.29 27.22
CA GLY A 10 18.85 -8.77 26.43
C GLY A 10 18.80 -9.19 24.95
N PRO A 11 19.73 -8.70 24.11
CA PRO A 11 19.73 -8.94 22.67
C PRO A 11 19.83 -10.43 22.30
N VAL A 12 19.00 -10.86 21.35
CA VAL A 12 18.93 -12.25 20.86
C VAL A 12 19.40 -12.32 19.41
N GLU A 13 20.24 -13.31 19.12
CA GLU A 13 20.67 -13.62 17.76
C GLU A 13 19.55 -14.32 16.96
N PRO A 14 19.28 -13.92 15.70
CA PRO A 14 18.25 -14.57 14.87
C PRO A 14 18.46 -16.08 14.73
N THR A 15 19.72 -16.54 14.69
CA THR A 15 20.06 -17.97 14.59
C THR A 15 19.63 -18.78 15.82
N ALA A 16 19.63 -18.17 17.01
CA ALA A 16 19.09 -18.80 18.22
C ALA A 16 17.57 -18.99 18.10
N LEU A 17 16.86 -17.96 17.62
CA LEU A 17 15.42 -18.03 17.39
C LEU A 17 15.04 -19.06 16.32
N LEU A 18 15.83 -19.23 15.26
CA LEU A 18 15.59 -20.28 14.25
C LEU A 18 15.63 -21.67 14.88
N THR A 19 16.64 -21.92 15.71
CA THR A 19 16.85 -23.22 16.34
C THR A 19 15.72 -23.57 17.31
N GLU A 20 15.25 -22.58 18.07
CA GLU A 20 14.24 -22.80 19.11
C GLU A 20 12.80 -22.81 18.59
N SER A 21 12.48 -21.92 17.64
CA SER A 21 11.14 -21.85 17.06
C SER A 21 10.84 -22.96 16.06
N GLY A 22 11.87 -23.58 15.48
CA GLY A 22 11.73 -24.55 14.39
C GLY A 22 11.18 -23.93 13.09
N LEU A 23 11.17 -22.60 12.97
CA LEU A 23 10.75 -21.89 11.78
C LEU A 23 11.82 -21.94 10.69
N SER A 24 11.40 -21.88 9.43
CA SER A 24 12.32 -21.59 8.33
C SER A 24 12.83 -20.15 8.43
N GLU A 25 13.99 -19.88 7.86
CA GLU A 25 14.61 -18.54 7.85
C GLU A 25 13.63 -17.45 7.38
N SER A 26 12.98 -17.65 6.24
CA SER A 26 12.00 -16.71 5.70
C SER A 26 10.80 -16.48 6.62
N LYS A 27 10.38 -17.49 7.40
CA LYS A 27 9.25 -17.36 8.33
C LYS A 27 9.66 -16.58 9.57
N LEU A 28 10.88 -16.80 10.08
CA LEU A 28 11.41 -16.01 11.18
C LEU A 28 11.57 -14.55 10.77
N THR A 29 12.23 -14.26 9.64
CA THR A 29 12.40 -12.89 9.14
C THR A 29 11.05 -12.18 9.02
N ALA A 30 10.05 -12.87 8.47
CA ALA A 30 8.73 -12.28 8.31
C ALA A 30 8.00 -12.12 9.67
N ALA A 31 8.21 -13.01 10.65
CA ALA A 31 7.64 -12.86 11.99
C ALA A 31 8.27 -11.68 12.75
N VAL A 32 9.61 -11.55 12.68
CA VAL A 32 10.35 -10.45 13.31
C VAL A 32 9.93 -9.11 12.72
N SER A 33 9.91 -8.97 11.38
CA SER A 33 9.47 -7.74 10.73
C SER A 33 8.05 -7.33 11.14
N ARG A 34 7.12 -8.28 11.30
CA ARG A 34 5.74 -7.96 11.72
C ARG A 34 5.65 -7.51 13.18
N LEU A 35 6.45 -8.12 14.05
CA LEU A 35 6.50 -7.73 15.46
C LEU A 35 7.23 -6.41 15.67
N GLU A 36 8.21 -6.10 14.82
CA GLU A 36 8.87 -4.79 14.76
C GLU A 36 7.92 -3.71 14.26
N ASP A 37 7.17 -3.96 13.18
CA ASP A 37 6.13 -3.05 12.69
C ASP A 37 5.03 -2.80 13.75
N ALA A 38 4.74 -3.80 14.60
CA ALA A 38 3.82 -3.70 15.73
C ALA A 38 4.44 -3.05 16.99
N GLY A 39 5.70 -2.65 16.94
CA GLY A 39 6.41 -2.00 18.05
C GLY A 39 6.73 -2.91 19.23
N ALA A 40 6.75 -4.23 19.04
CA ALA A 40 7.07 -5.19 20.09
C ALA A 40 8.57 -5.51 20.17
N LEU A 41 9.29 -5.38 19.05
CA LEU A 41 10.71 -5.68 18.93
C LEU A 41 11.41 -4.57 18.15
N ASP A 42 12.73 -4.43 18.35
CA ASP A 42 13.60 -3.66 17.48
C ASP A 42 14.70 -4.59 16.93
N VAL A 43 15.09 -4.40 15.66
CA VAL A 43 16.28 -5.03 15.10
C VAL A 43 17.45 -4.03 15.15
N LEU A 44 18.46 -4.34 15.96
CA LEU A 44 19.67 -3.53 16.08
C LEU A 44 20.49 -3.53 14.78
N PRO A 45 21.36 -2.53 14.54
CA PRO A 45 22.28 -2.53 13.39
C PRO A 45 23.20 -3.76 13.30
N SER A 46 23.43 -4.44 14.43
CA SER A 46 24.16 -5.71 14.49
C SER A 46 23.37 -6.90 13.94
N GLY A 47 22.07 -6.74 13.68
CA GLY A 47 21.14 -7.82 13.32
C GLY A 47 20.52 -8.54 14.52
N GLN A 48 20.91 -8.16 15.74
CA GLN A 48 20.33 -8.71 16.97
C GLN A 48 18.94 -8.14 17.22
N ILE A 49 18.06 -8.96 17.79
CA ILE A 49 16.66 -8.61 18.08
C ILE A 49 16.56 -8.29 19.57
N VAL A 50 15.91 -7.19 19.90
CA VAL A 50 15.62 -6.78 21.29
C VAL A 50 14.12 -6.49 21.43
N GLU A 51 13.62 -6.54 22.67
CA GLU A 51 12.29 -6.00 22.97
C GLU A 51 12.30 -4.47 22.86
N ALA A 52 11.26 -3.92 22.23
CA ALA A 52 11.15 -2.48 22.03
C ALA A 52 10.93 -1.74 23.36
N ARG A 53 11.36 -0.47 23.42
CA ARG A 53 11.05 0.41 24.56
C ARG A 53 9.55 0.69 24.54
N ASP A 54 8.86 0.36 25.63
CA ASP A 54 7.40 0.42 25.76
C ASP A 54 6.65 -0.61 24.91
N SER A 55 7.27 -1.78 24.71
CA SER A 55 6.67 -2.94 24.03
C SER A 55 5.27 -3.27 24.61
N PRO A 56 4.25 -3.44 23.75
CA PRO A 56 2.94 -3.90 24.18
C PRO A 56 3.02 -5.34 24.71
N ASP A 57 2.01 -5.76 25.48
CA ASP A 57 1.96 -7.16 25.91
C ASP A 57 1.86 -8.09 24.70
N VAL A 58 2.37 -9.31 24.84
CA VAL A 58 2.51 -10.29 23.76
C VAL A 58 1.21 -10.55 23.01
N ARG A 59 0.06 -10.55 23.69
CA ARG A 59 -1.22 -10.79 23.04
C ARG A 59 -1.59 -9.63 22.14
N THR A 60 -1.39 -8.40 22.63
CA THR A 60 -1.64 -7.16 21.88
C THR A 60 -0.67 -7.05 20.70
N ALA A 61 0.63 -7.24 20.93
CA ALA A 61 1.66 -7.27 19.89
C ALA A 61 1.31 -8.22 18.73
N VAL A 62 0.89 -9.45 19.05
CA VAL A 62 0.52 -10.44 18.03
C VAL A 62 -0.76 -10.04 17.30
N ALA A 63 -1.75 -9.48 18.00
CA ALA A 63 -2.98 -9.02 17.37
C ALA A 63 -2.72 -7.87 16.40
N ASP A 64 -1.93 -6.87 16.81
CA ASP A 64 -1.56 -5.71 15.99
C ASP A 64 -0.73 -6.13 14.78
N ALA A 65 0.24 -7.03 14.98
CA ALA A 65 1.04 -7.61 13.90
C ALA A 65 0.17 -8.32 12.82
N VAL A 66 -0.92 -8.99 13.23
CA VAL A 66 -1.87 -9.60 12.29
C VAL A 66 -2.62 -8.54 11.50
N VAL A 67 -3.11 -7.49 12.17
CA VAL A 67 -3.84 -6.38 11.51
C VAL A 67 -2.94 -5.66 10.49
N ILE A 68 -1.71 -5.33 10.87
CA ILE A 68 -0.73 -4.67 9.99
C ILE A 68 -0.43 -5.55 8.76
N GLU A 69 -0.24 -6.86 8.95
CA GLU A 69 -0.03 -7.79 7.84
C GLU A 69 -1.24 -7.85 6.89
N GLU A 70 -2.46 -7.84 7.41
CA GLU A 70 -3.68 -7.84 6.59
C GLU A 70 -3.83 -6.55 5.77
N GLN A 71 -3.52 -5.39 6.37
CA GLN A 71 -3.46 -4.11 5.67
C GLN A 71 -2.41 -4.14 4.56
N ARG A 72 -1.20 -4.60 4.85
CA ARG A 72 -0.11 -4.74 3.88
C ARG A 72 -0.51 -5.64 2.70
N ARG A 73 -1.10 -6.82 2.98
CA ARG A 73 -1.59 -7.73 1.93
C ARG A 73 -2.68 -7.10 1.07
N THR A 74 -3.58 -6.34 1.69
CA THR A 74 -4.64 -5.63 0.97
C THR A 74 -4.04 -4.57 0.05
N PHE A 75 -3.06 -3.82 0.55
CA PHE A 75 -2.32 -2.84 -0.22
C PHE A 75 -1.58 -3.47 -1.40
N ASP A 76 -0.83 -4.55 -1.17
CA ASP A 76 -0.08 -5.26 -2.20
C ASP A 76 -1.00 -5.84 -3.28
N ARG A 77 -2.17 -6.37 -2.89
CA ARG A 77 -3.19 -6.80 -3.84
C ARG A 77 -3.71 -5.63 -4.69
N SER A 78 -3.96 -4.47 -4.09
CA SER A 78 -4.39 -3.28 -4.83
C SER A 78 -3.32 -2.81 -5.85
N ARG A 79 -2.03 -2.94 -5.52
CA ARG A 79 -0.93 -2.67 -6.47
C ARG A 79 -0.96 -3.63 -7.66
N LEU A 80 -1.20 -4.92 -7.41
CA LEU A 80 -1.32 -5.91 -8.48
C LEU A 80 -2.51 -5.60 -9.41
N GLU A 81 -3.64 -5.17 -8.85
CA GLU A 81 -4.80 -4.72 -9.64
C GLU A 81 -4.44 -3.52 -10.52
N MET A 82 -3.63 -2.57 -10.02
CA MET A 82 -3.13 -1.44 -10.83
C MET A 82 -2.18 -1.89 -11.95
N MET A 83 -1.27 -2.82 -11.68
CA MET A 83 -0.37 -3.37 -12.71
C MET A 83 -1.15 -4.13 -13.78
N ARG A 84 -2.21 -4.83 -13.39
CA ARG A 84 -3.15 -5.45 -14.33
C ARG A 84 -3.85 -4.39 -15.17
N GLY A 85 -4.33 -3.31 -14.54
CA GLY A 85 -4.91 -2.17 -15.25
C GLY A 85 -3.94 -1.55 -16.26
N TYR A 86 -2.65 -1.45 -15.93
CA TYR A 86 -1.63 -0.96 -16.87
C TYR A 86 -1.48 -1.89 -18.08
N ALA A 87 -1.47 -3.21 -17.85
CA ALA A 87 -1.34 -4.17 -18.94
C ALA A 87 -2.56 -4.17 -19.87
N GLU A 88 -3.76 -3.98 -19.30
CA GLU A 88 -5.06 -4.05 -20.00
C GLU A 88 -5.56 -2.69 -20.54
N THR A 89 -4.93 -1.58 -20.15
CA THR A 89 -5.40 -0.24 -20.55
C THR A 89 -5.32 -0.03 -22.07
N ARG A 90 -6.30 0.71 -22.59
CA ARG A 90 -6.35 1.21 -23.97
C ARG A 90 -5.96 2.69 -24.06
N GLU A 91 -5.76 3.34 -22.91
CA GLU A 91 -5.37 4.75 -22.82
C GLU A 91 -3.85 4.93 -23.00
N CYS A 92 -3.38 6.18 -22.97
CA CYS A 92 -1.96 6.48 -23.07
C CYS A 92 -1.15 5.82 -21.93
N ARG A 93 -0.32 4.83 -22.25
CA ARG A 93 0.50 4.09 -21.26
C ARG A 93 1.44 4.99 -20.45
N ARG A 94 1.99 6.03 -21.08
CA ARG A 94 2.88 6.99 -20.38
C ARG A 94 2.10 7.75 -19.31
N SER A 95 0.90 8.20 -19.63
CA SER A 95 0.04 8.89 -18.65
C SER A 95 -0.30 7.97 -17.48
N PHE A 96 -0.68 6.71 -17.75
CA PHE A 96 -0.97 5.72 -16.70
C PHE A 96 0.22 5.54 -15.75
N LEU A 97 1.43 5.37 -16.31
CA LEU A 97 2.64 5.13 -15.53
C LEU A 97 3.01 6.33 -14.66
N LEU A 98 2.96 7.55 -15.21
CA LEU A 98 3.26 8.77 -14.47
C LEU A 98 2.24 9.01 -13.35
N SER A 99 0.95 8.82 -13.64
CA SER A 99 -0.12 8.84 -12.64
C SER A 99 0.10 7.82 -11.51
N TYR A 100 0.61 6.62 -11.78
CA TYR A 100 0.92 5.65 -10.72
C TYR A 100 1.96 6.17 -9.73
N PHE A 101 2.91 6.99 -10.20
CA PHE A 101 3.91 7.66 -9.36
C PHE A 101 3.46 9.03 -8.84
N GLY A 102 2.22 9.43 -9.08
CA GLY A 102 1.69 10.74 -8.67
C GLY A 102 2.25 11.91 -9.48
N GLU A 103 2.84 11.65 -10.65
CA GLU A 103 3.35 12.70 -11.53
C GLU A 103 2.25 13.18 -12.48
N PRO A 104 1.86 14.47 -12.42
CA PRO A 104 0.86 15.00 -13.33
C PRO A 104 1.42 15.02 -14.75
N TYR A 105 0.59 14.59 -15.71
CA TYR A 105 0.97 14.53 -17.11
C TYR A 105 -0.22 14.88 -18.00
N GLU A 106 0.03 15.67 -19.03
CA GLU A 106 -0.97 16.03 -20.02
C GLU A 106 -0.90 15.04 -21.19
N ALA A 107 -1.88 14.14 -21.26
CA ALA A 107 -2.00 13.12 -22.29
C ALA A 107 -2.65 13.68 -23.58
N PRO A 108 -2.45 13.04 -24.75
CA PRO A 108 -1.69 11.81 -24.98
C PRO A 108 -0.20 12.05 -25.24
N CYS A 109 0.61 11.02 -25.06
CA CYS A 109 2.07 11.12 -25.22
C CYS A 109 2.58 11.00 -26.66
N GLY A 110 1.74 10.51 -27.58
CA GLY A 110 2.06 10.35 -29.00
C GLY A 110 3.19 9.39 -29.34
N SER A 111 3.66 8.55 -28.41
CA SER A 111 4.82 7.69 -28.62
C SER A 111 4.78 6.34 -27.86
N CYS A 112 3.60 5.90 -27.43
CA CYS A 112 3.40 4.54 -26.92
C CYS A 112 2.52 3.77 -27.89
N ASP A 113 2.56 2.44 -27.82
CA ASP A 113 1.71 1.53 -28.60
C ASP A 113 0.24 1.97 -28.66
N ASN A 114 -0.38 2.29 -27.52
CA ASN A 114 -1.79 2.73 -27.50
C ASN A 114 -2.02 4.08 -28.19
N CYS A 115 -1.02 4.98 -28.23
CA CYS A 115 -1.11 6.24 -28.97
C CYS A 115 -0.92 5.99 -30.47
N ASP A 116 0.03 5.12 -30.82
CA ASP A 116 0.36 4.75 -32.19
C ASP A 116 -0.81 4.02 -32.87
N ASP A 117 -1.54 3.20 -32.11
CA ASP A 117 -2.77 2.51 -32.54
C ASP A 117 -4.02 3.43 -32.54
N GLY A 118 -3.88 4.69 -32.14
CA GLY A 118 -4.99 5.66 -32.09
C GLY A 118 -6.06 5.35 -31.05
N LEU A 119 -5.71 4.61 -30.00
CA LEU A 119 -6.62 4.20 -28.92
C LEU A 119 -6.70 5.20 -27.77
N SER A 120 -5.76 6.15 -27.71
CA SER A 120 -5.64 7.08 -26.60
C SER A 120 -6.52 8.30 -26.79
N ASP A 121 -7.59 8.40 -25.99
CA ASP A 121 -8.41 9.61 -25.93
C ASP A 121 -7.77 10.71 -25.08
N ALA A 122 -8.19 11.95 -25.31
CA ALA A 122 -7.84 13.06 -24.46
C ALA A 122 -8.48 12.88 -23.07
N PRO A 123 -7.82 13.31 -21.98
CA PRO A 123 -8.39 13.19 -20.65
C PRO A 123 -9.74 13.94 -20.57
N PRO A 124 -10.70 13.43 -19.78
CA PRO A 124 -12.01 14.04 -19.67
C PRO A 124 -11.91 15.50 -19.20
N LEU A 125 -12.64 16.39 -19.86
CA LEU A 125 -12.75 17.79 -19.45
C LEU A 125 -13.67 17.90 -18.22
N GLY A 126 -13.30 18.75 -17.25
CA GLY A 126 -14.14 19.03 -16.09
C GLY A 126 -14.03 18.03 -14.94
N ILE A 127 -12.83 17.47 -14.70
CA ILE A 127 -12.57 16.61 -13.55
C ILE A 127 -12.77 17.37 -12.21
N PRO A 128 -13.43 16.75 -11.20
CA PRO A 128 -13.79 17.42 -9.95
C PRO A 128 -12.60 17.72 -9.03
N PHE A 129 -11.54 16.93 -9.13
CA PHE A 129 -10.31 17.09 -8.35
C PHE A 129 -9.10 16.96 -9.27
N ALA A 130 -8.08 17.81 -9.08
CA ALA A 130 -6.84 17.71 -9.84
C ALA A 130 -6.09 16.40 -9.51
N VAL A 131 -5.46 15.79 -10.51
CA VAL A 131 -4.50 14.68 -10.27
C VAL A 131 -3.37 15.18 -9.36
N GLY A 132 -2.99 14.37 -8.38
CA GLY A 132 -2.04 14.70 -7.32
C GLY A 132 -2.64 15.43 -6.11
N SER A 133 -3.92 15.85 -6.16
CA SER A 133 -4.56 16.49 -5.01
C SER A 133 -4.90 15.48 -3.91
N ARG A 134 -4.81 15.93 -2.64
CA ARG A 134 -5.25 15.14 -1.48
C ARG A 134 -6.77 15.24 -1.32
N VAL A 135 -7.37 14.09 -1.05
CA VAL A 135 -8.80 13.95 -0.80
C VAL A 135 -9.05 13.05 0.41
N ALA A 136 -10.19 13.22 1.06
CA ALA A 136 -10.66 12.35 2.14
C ALA A 136 -11.93 11.59 1.72
N HIS A 137 -12.01 10.32 2.10
CA HIS A 137 -13.17 9.45 1.95
C HIS A 137 -13.63 8.94 3.32
N GLY A 138 -14.93 8.96 3.60
CA GLY A 138 -15.47 8.63 4.92
C GLY A 138 -15.16 7.22 5.43
N GLN A 139 -14.90 6.26 4.52
CA GLN A 139 -14.56 4.87 4.88
C GLN A 139 -13.07 4.55 4.77
N TRP A 140 -12.34 5.27 3.91
CA TRP A 140 -10.99 4.86 3.49
C TRP A 140 -9.90 5.83 3.91
N GLY A 141 -10.28 6.89 4.62
CA GLY A 141 -9.36 7.88 5.12
C GLY A 141 -8.87 8.80 4.01
N VAL A 142 -7.62 9.21 4.12
CA VAL A 142 -7.02 10.19 3.21
C VAL A 142 -6.31 9.48 2.07
N GLY A 143 -6.40 10.05 0.88
CA GLY A 143 -5.70 9.57 -0.29
C GLY A 143 -5.35 10.68 -1.27
N VAL A 144 -4.72 10.28 -2.37
CA VAL A 144 -4.29 11.15 -3.46
C VAL A 144 -4.98 10.73 -4.74
N ILE A 145 -5.53 11.69 -5.48
CA ILE A 145 -6.10 11.44 -6.82
C ILE A 145 -4.96 11.03 -7.76
N GLN A 146 -5.01 9.82 -8.31
CA GLN A 146 -3.95 9.32 -9.19
C GLN A 146 -4.31 9.51 -10.66
N ARG A 147 -5.52 9.15 -11.08
CA ARG A 147 -5.98 9.32 -12.46
C ARG A 147 -7.49 9.32 -12.60
N TYR A 148 -7.95 9.72 -13.78
CA TYR A 148 -9.30 9.52 -14.26
C TYR A 148 -9.25 8.66 -15.51
N ASP A 149 -10.20 7.74 -15.59
CA ASP A 149 -10.58 7.04 -16.81
C ASP A 149 -11.93 7.65 -17.27
N GLU A 150 -12.52 7.20 -18.39
CA GLU A 150 -13.77 7.78 -18.94
C GLU A 150 -14.91 7.93 -17.91
N GLU A 151 -15.10 6.92 -17.05
CA GLU A 151 -16.21 6.86 -16.09
C GLU A 151 -15.77 6.75 -14.64
N THR A 152 -14.46 6.68 -14.37
CA THR A 152 -13.96 6.36 -13.02
C THR A 152 -12.79 7.25 -12.59
N VAL A 153 -12.60 7.36 -11.27
CA VAL A 153 -11.43 7.99 -10.65
C VAL A 153 -10.68 6.96 -9.82
N ALA A 154 -9.37 6.89 -10.03
CA ALA A 154 -8.48 6.07 -9.20
C ALA A 154 -7.82 6.94 -8.12
N VAL A 155 -7.93 6.51 -6.88
CA VAL A 155 -7.38 7.18 -5.70
C VAL A 155 -6.47 6.21 -4.96
N LEU A 156 -5.29 6.68 -4.56
CA LEU A 156 -4.40 5.95 -3.66
C LEU A 156 -4.63 6.43 -2.23
N PHE A 157 -5.28 5.60 -1.41
CA PHE A 157 -5.48 5.86 0.01
C PHE A 157 -4.29 5.37 0.84
N ASP A 158 -3.95 6.13 1.89
CA ASP A 158 -2.77 5.89 2.73
C ASP A 158 -2.81 4.48 3.37
N ASP A 159 -3.97 4.07 3.87
CA ASP A 159 -4.10 2.81 4.64
C ASP A 159 -4.64 1.62 3.84
N VAL A 160 -5.50 1.88 2.85
CA VAL A 160 -6.22 0.81 2.11
C VAL A 160 -5.73 0.61 0.67
N GLY A 161 -4.77 1.42 0.23
CA GLY A 161 -4.19 1.34 -1.11
C GLY A 161 -5.10 1.89 -2.20
N TYR A 162 -4.99 1.33 -3.41
CA TYR A 162 -5.71 1.80 -4.57
C TYR A 162 -7.21 1.48 -4.52
N LYS A 163 -8.02 2.46 -4.90
CA LYS A 163 -9.46 2.30 -5.12
C LYS A 163 -9.87 3.00 -6.40
N THR A 164 -10.60 2.28 -7.25
CA THR A 164 -11.29 2.84 -8.41
C THR A 164 -12.75 3.08 -8.04
N LEU A 165 -13.21 4.31 -8.23
CA LEU A 165 -14.55 4.78 -7.89
C LEU A 165 -15.25 5.25 -9.16
N ALA A 166 -16.53 4.95 -9.31
CA ALA A 166 -17.35 5.52 -10.38
C ALA A 166 -17.48 7.05 -10.17
N LEU A 167 -17.15 7.82 -11.19
CA LEU A 167 -17.01 9.28 -11.10
C LEU A 167 -18.36 9.96 -10.84
N ASP A 168 -19.41 9.47 -11.48
CA ASP A 168 -20.79 9.91 -11.28
C ASP A 168 -21.23 9.76 -9.82
N ILE A 169 -20.95 8.61 -9.20
CA ILE A 169 -21.27 8.35 -7.79
C ILE A 169 -20.45 9.25 -6.86
N VAL A 170 -19.17 9.47 -7.15
CA VAL A 170 -18.31 10.36 -6.36
C VAL A 170 -18.89 11.76 -6.32
N VAL A 171 -19.35 12.28 -7.45
CA VAL A 171 -19.94 13.62 -7.57
C VAL A 171 -21.35 13.66 -6.95
N GLU A 172 -22.21 12.71 -7.29
CA GLU A 172 -23.61 12.66 -6.81
C GLU A 172 -23.68 12.55 -5.28
N ARG A 173 -22.82 11.72 -4.68
CA ARG A 173 -22.84 11.41 -3.25
C ARG A 173 -21.77 12.12 -2.43
N ALA A 174 -20.98 12.99 -3.07
CA ALA A 174 -19.86 13.70 -2.44
C ALA A 174 -18.94 12.75 -1.65
N LEU A 175 -18.55 11.62 -2.26
CA LEU A 175 -17.76 10.59 -1.58
C LEU A 175 -16.33 11.06 -1.24
N LEU A 176 -15.83 12.05 -1.98
CA LEU A 176 -14.50 12.62 -1.78
C LEU A 176 -14.62 14.10 -1.42
N THR A 177 -13.79 14.54 -0.47
CA THR A 177 -13.65 15.97 -0.12
C THR A 177 -12.19 16.36 -0.27
N GLN A 178 -11.90 17.46 -0.95
CA GLN A 178 -10.54 17.99 -1.05
C GLN A 178 -10.08 18.58 0.29
N ILE A 179 -8.83 18.31 0.67
CA ILE A 179 -8.22 18.77 1.93
C ILE A 179 -6.93 19.54 1.72
#